data_AF-A0AAV3ZGD6-F1
#
_entry.id   AF-A0AAV3ZGD6-F1
#
_cell.length_a   1.000
_cell.length_b   1.000
_cell.length_c   1.000
_cell.angle_alpha   90.00
_cell.angle_beta   90.00
_cell.angle_gamma   90.00
#
_symmetry.space_group_name_H-M   'P 1'
#
loop_
_entity.id
_entity.type
_entity.pdbx_description
1 polymer ?
#
loop_
_entity_poly.entity_id
_entity_poly.type
_entity_poly.pdbx_seq_one_letter_code
_entity_poly.pdbx_strand_id
1 'polypeptide(L)'
;MTLALSVYSLLFMRFAWKVVPRNLLLMSCHITNEVAQLTQGARFINYHYMMSEEERRKYHASFVDEELHKHPEDFPKAHPILHPPPYTEQEIKTEVEEFDKFYKVKPDTSLKPTL
;
A
#
# COMPACT_ATOMS: atom_id res chain seq x y z
N MET A 1 -12.07 -3.65 12.83
CA MET A 1 -12.77 -2.67 13.69
C MET A 1 -14.00 -2.04 13.02
N THR A 2 -14.02 -1.89 11.69
CA THR A 2 -15.11 -1.23 10.95
C THR A 2 -16.47 -1.92 11.08
N LEU A 3 -16.56 -3.24 10.83
CA LEU A 3 -17.84 -3.93 10.78
C LEU A 3 -18.57 -4.01 12.13
N ALA A 4 -17.84 -4.27 13.22
CA ALA A 4 -18.41 -4.33 14.56
C ALA A 4 -18.92 -2.96 15.04
N LEU A 5 -18.16 -1.89 14.76
CA LEU A 5 -18.56 -0.52 15.09
C LEU A 5 -19.74 -0.05 14.23
N SER A 6 -19.80 -0.47 12.96
CA SER A 6 -20.91 -0.19 12.05
C SER A 6 -22.25 -0.73 12.56
N VAL A 7 -22.27 -1.99 12.97
CA VAL A 7 -23.47 -2.62 13.54
C VAL A 7 -23.89 -1.92 14.82
N TYR A 8 -22.93 -1.55 15.67
CA TYR A 8 -23.18 -0.86 16.92
C TYR A 8 -23.76 0.55 16.71
N SER A 9 -23.23 1.29 15.73
CA SER A 9 -23.71 2.63 15.34
C SER A 9 -25.15 2.59 14.80
N LEU A 10 -25.48 1.60 13.97
CA LEU A 10 -26.83 1.38 13.43
C LEU A 10 -27.86 1.11 14.54
N LEU A 11 -27.49 0.33 15.57
CA LEU A 11 -28.36 0.06 16.71
C LEU A 11 -28.66 1.33 17.51
N PHE A 12 -27.66 2.19 17.74
CA PHE A 12 -27.87 3.47 18.42
C PHE A 12 -28.66 4.47 17.59
N MET A 13 -28.50 4.49 16.27
CA MET A 13 -29.36 5.30 15.39
C MET A 13 -30.83 4.86 15.51
N ARG A 14 -31.10 3.56 15.52
CA ARG A 14 -32.47 3.06 15.69
C ARG A 14 -33.06 3.45 17.06
N PHE A 15 -32.26 3.48 18.11
CA PHE A 15 -32.66 3.96 19.42
C PHE A 15 -32.95 5.47 19.42
N ALA A 16 -32.05 6.29 18.86
CA ALA A 16 -32.21 7.75 18.76
C ALA A 16 -33.46 8.20 17.99
N TRP A 17 -33.96 7.37 17.05
CA TRP A 17 -35.21 7.63 16.33
C TRP A 17 -36.47 7.32 17.15
N LYS A 18 -36.37 6.29 18.00
CA LYS A 18 -37.50 5.74 18.76
C LYS A 18 -37.71 6.42 20.10
N VAL A 19 -36.68 7.01 20.71
CA VAL A 19 -36.81 7.78 21.95
C VAL A 19 -37.63 9.06 21.73
N VAL A 20 -38.48 9.42 22.71
CA VAL A 20 -39.30 10.63 22.70
C VAL A 20 -38.92 11.48 23.92
N PRO A 21 -38.53 12.76 23.74
CA PRO A 21 -38.38 13.49 22.48
C PRO A 21 -37.21 13.00 21.62
N ARG A 22 -37.37 13.05 20.29
CA ARG A 22 -36.38 12.51 19.32
C ARG A 22 -35.10 13.36 19.31
N ASN A 23 -33.95 12.73 19.51
CA ASN A 23 -32.66 13.42 19.44
C ASN A 23 -32.03 13.27 18.04
N LEU A 24 -32.42 14.18 17.14
CA LEU A 24 -31.98 14.18 15.74
C LEU A 24 -30.52 14.61 15.55
N LEU A 25 -29.92 15.32 16.52
CA LEU A 25 -28.51 15.73 16.47
C LEU A 25 -27.56 14.55 16.69
N LEU A 26 -27.89 13.67 17.66
CA LEU A 26 -27.13 12.43 17.84
C LEU A 26 -27.30 11.51 16.63
N MET A 27 -28.51 11.43 16.06
CA MET A 27 -28.76 10.68 14.84
C MET A 27 -27.85 11.12 13.68
N SER A 28 -27.82 12.42 13.36
CA SER A 28 -27.03 12.94 12.24
C SER A 28 -25.52 12.75 12.44
N CYS A 29 -25.05 12.88 13.68
CA CYS A 29 -23.67 12.59 14.05
C CYS A 29 -23.32 11.12 13.77
N HIS A 30 -24.16 10.18 14.24
CA HIS A 30 -23.94 8.77 14.02
C HIS A 30 -24.01 8.39 12.53
N ILE A 31 -24.93 8.97 11.76
CA ILE A 31 -25.02 8.75 10.30
C ILE A 31 -23.72 9.17 9.62
N THR A 32 -23.24 10.39 9.91
CA THR A 32 -22.01 10.91 9.29
C THR A 32 -20.81 10.04 9.63
N ASN A 33 -20.69 9.61 10.89
CA ASN A 33 -19.61 8.74 11.35
C ASN A 33 -19.67 7.35 10.68
N GLU A 34 -20.87 6.81 10.51
CA GLU A 34 -21.08 5.53 9.82
C GLU A 34 -20.72 5.60 8.34
N VAL A 35 -21.11 6.67 7.66
CA VAL A 35 -20.78 6.89 6.24
C VAL A 35 -19.26 7.00 6.04
N ALA A 36 -18.57 7.73 6.92
CA ALA A 36 -17.10 7.79 6.89
C ALA A 36 -16.48 6.40 7.10
N GLN A 37 -17.02 5.62 8.04
CA GLN A 37 -16.54 4.27 8.36
C GLN A 37 -16.79 3.28 7.22
N LEU A 38 -17.94 3.35 6.55
CA LEU A 38 -18.27 2.54 5.37
C LEU A 38 -17.39 2.90 4.16
N THR A 39 -17.11 4.18 3.95
CA THR A 39 -16.25 4.65 2.85
C THR A 39 -14.82 4.11 3.01
N GLN A 40 -14.27 4.18 4.24
CA GLN A 40 -12.97 3.56 4.54
C GLN A 40 -13.00 2.04 4.36
N GLY A 41 -14.09 1.38 4.78
CA GLY A 41 -14.28 -0.06 4.56
C GLY A 41 -14.32 -0.45 3.09
N ALA A 42 -15.04 0.33 2.26
CA ALA A 42 -15.11 0.11 0.82
C ALA A 42 -13.73 0.26 0.15
N ARG A 43 -12.95 1.28 0.54
CA ARG A 43 -11.58 1.46 0.05
C ARG A 43 -10.67 0.30 0.45
N PHE A 44 -10.81 -0.21 1.67
CA PHE A 44 -10.07 -1.37 2.14
C PHE A 44 -10.41 -2.63 1.33
N ILE A 45 -11.69 -2.89 1.09
CA ILE A 45 -12.13 -4.04 0.30
C ILE A 45 -11.61 -3.94 -1.13
N ASN A 46 -11.70 -2.75 -1.74
CA ASN A 46 -11.21 -2.53 -3.09
C ASN A 46 -9.71 -2.84 -3.20
N TYR A 47 -8.90 -2.30 -2.28
CA TYR A 47 -7.45 -2.49 -2.28
C TYR A 47 -7.01 -3.95 -2.05
N HIS A 48 -7.68 -4.66 -1.13
CA HIS A 48 -7.26 -6.02 -0.74
C HIS A 48 -7.90 -7.14 -1.55
N TYR A 49 -9.11 -6.95 -2.08
CA TYR A 49 -9.89 -8.02 -2.70
C TYR A 49 -10.30 -7.76 -4.15
N MET A 50 -10.34 -6.51 -4.61
CA MET A 50 -10.76 -6.19 -5.99
C MET A 50 -9.58 -5.80 -6.89
N MET A 51 -8.55 -5.18 -6.32
CA MET A 51 -7.39 -4.69 -7.04
C MET A 51 -6.41 -5.83 -7.36
N SER A 52 -5.97 -5.92 -8.62
CA SER A 52 -4.96 -6.89 -9.02
C SER A 52 -3.57 -6.55 -8.46
N GLU A 53 -2.69 -7.55 -8.34
CA GLU A 53 -1.29 -7.35 -7.90
C GLU A 53 -0.53 -6.33 -8.78
N GLU A 54 -0.80 -6.34 -10.10
CA GLU A 54 -0.17 -5.42 -11.04
C GLU A 54 -0.59 -3.96 -10.81
N GLU A 55 -1.89 -3.74 -10.62
CA GLU A 55 -2.42 -2.41 -10.29
C GLU A 55 -1.86 -1.93 -8.96
N ARG A 56 -1.76 -2.82 -7.95
CA ARG A 56 -1.24 -2.48 -6.62
C ARG A 56 0.22 -2.06 -6.68
N ARG A 57 1.03 -2.78 -7.46
CA ARG A 57 2.43 -2.42 -7.74
C ARG A 57 2.53 -1.06 -8.43
N LYS A 58 1.72 -0.80 -9.45
CA LYS A 58 1.70 0.51 -10.14
C LYS A 58 1.32 1.64 -9.20
N TYR A 59 0.29 1.45 -8.37
CA TYR A 59 -0.13 2.42 -7.37
C TYR A 59 0.98 2.71 -6.35
N HIS A 60 1.67 1.67 -5.87
CA HIS A 60 2.78 1.83 -4.95
C HIS A 60 3.96 2.55 -5.62
N ALA A 61 4.31 2.19 -6.85
CA ALA A 61 5.36 2.86 -7.61
C ALA A 61 5.06 4.35 -7.83
N SER A 62 3.82 4.70 -8.22
CA SER A 62 3.42 6.11 -8.37
C SER A 62 3.42 6.86 -7.04
N PHE A 63 3.03 6.20 -5.94
CA PHE A 63 3.03 6.81 -4.62
C PHE A 63 4.46 7.09 -4.13
N VAL A 64 5.36 6.13 -4.30
CA VAL A 64 6.78 6.28 -3.94
C VAL A 64 7.44 7.37 -4.78
N ASP A 65 7.17 7.40 -6.08
CA ASP A 65 7.68 8.45 -6.97
C ASP A 65 7.17 9.83 -6.54
N GLU A 66 5.87 9.96 -6.25
CA GLU A 66 5.27 11.22 -5.79
C GLU A 66 5.86 11.67 -4.44
N GLU A 67 6.05 10.75 -3.50
CA GLU A 67 6.63 11.04 -2.18
C GLU A 67 8.10 11.46 -2.29
N LEU A 68 8.87 10.78 -3.15
CA LEU A 68 10.26 11.10 -3.44
C LEU A 68 10.41 12.53 -4.01
N HIS A 69 9.46 12.98 -4.83
CA HIS A 69 9.46 14.32 -5.40
C HIS A 69 9.02 15.40 -4.41
N LYS A 70 8.20 15.06 -3.40
CA LYS A 70 7.77 16.00 -2.35
C LYS A 70 8.82 16.20 -1.27
N HIS A 71 9.59 15.15 -0.96
CA HIS A 71 10.58 15.15 0.13
C HIS A 71 11.98 14.71 -0.36
N PRO A 72 12.61 15.44 -1.29
CA PRO A 72 13.92 15.08 -1.83
C PRO A 72 15.03 15.09 -0.76
N GLU A 73 14.84 15.82 0.34
CA GLU A 73 15.75 15.89 1.49
C GLU A 73 15.83 14.59 2.30
N ASP A 74 14.74 13.83 2.38
CA ASP A 74 14.67 12.60 3.19
C ASP A 74 15.28 11.40 2.46
N PHE A 75 15.43 11.51 1.13
CA PHE A 75 15.96 10.47 0.26
C PHE A 75 17.19 11.00 -0.50
N PRO A 76 18.36 11.07 0.16
CA PRO A 76 19.58 11.49 -0.52
C PRO A 76 19.80 10.61 -1.74
N LYS A 77 19.95 11.23 -2.92
CA LYS A 77 20.28 10.50 -4.15
C LYS A 77 21.55 9.70 -3.86
N ALA A 78 21.43 8.37 -3.94
CA ALA A 78 22.61 7.53 -3.92
C ALA A 78 23.51 8.03 -5.05
N HIS A 79 24.74 8.40 -4.70
CA HIS A 79 25.81 8.63 -5.65
C HIS A 79 26.67 7.37 -5.58
N PRO A 80 26.39 6.33 -6.38
CA PRO A 80 27.22 5.15 -6.39
C PRO A 80 28.61 5.59 -6.81
N ILE A 81 29.59 5.39 -5.94
CA ILE A 81 30.98 5.56 -6.33
C ILE A 81 31.28 4.40 -7.27
N LEU A 82 31.49 4.72 -8.55
CA LEU A 82 32.00 3.80 -9.56
C LEU A 82 33.41 3.38 -9.14
N HIS A 83 33.49 2.37 -8.29
CA HIS A 83 34.70 1.63 -8.07
C HIS A 83 34.77 0.55 -9.14
N PRO A 84 35.94 0.32 -9.76
CA PRO A 84 36.11 -0.87 -10.58
C PRO A 84 35.80 -2.08 -9.69
N PRO A 85 35.08 -3.08 -10.20
CA PRO A 85 34.76 -4.26 -9.43
C PRO A 85 36.07 -4.90 -8.93
N PRO A 86 36.10 -5.41 -7.69
CA PRO A 86 37.29 -6.05 -7.12
C PRO A 86 37.65 -7.37 -7.82
N TYR A 87 36.78 -7.87 -8.70
CA TYR A 87 36.91 -9.12 -9.45
C TYR A 87 36.74 -8.88 -10.95
N THR A 88 37.24 -9.83 -11.74
CA THR A 88 37.15 -9.82 -13.20
C THR A 88 35.72 -10.12 -13.65
N GLU A 89 35.26 -9.59 -14.79
CA GLU A 89 33.88 -9.84 -15.28
C GLU A 89 33.51 -11.33 -15.38
N GLN A 90 34.49 -12.20 -15.67
CA GLN A 90 34.27 -13.64 -15.79
C GLN A 90 34.01 -14.30 -14.42
N GLU A 91 34.71 -13.85 -13.39
CA GLU A 91 34.53 -14.32 -12.01
C GLU A 91 33.15 -13.92 -11.50
N ILE A 92 32.76 -12.65 -11.72
CA ILE A 92 31.43 -12.13 -11.37
C ILE A 92 30.33 -12.95 -12.04
N LYS A 93 30.45 -13.22 -13.35
CA LYS A 93 29.45 -14.03 -14.07
C LYS A 93 29.32 -15.44 -13.49
N THR A 94 30.45 -16.06 -13.14
CA THR A 94 30.47 -17.41 -12.56
C THR A 94 29.83 -17.44 -11.17
N GLU A 95 30.12 -16.44 -10.33
CA GLU A 95 29.52 -16.31 -9.00
C GLU A 95 28.02 -16.06 -9.06
N VAL A 96 27.57 -15.19 -9.98
CA VAL A 96 26.14 -14.91 -10.18
C VAL A 96 25.42 -16.17 -10.67
N GLU A 97 26.00 -16.92 -11.63
CA GLU A 97 25.41 -18.18 -12.10
C GLU A 97 25.36 -19.26 -11.00
N GLU A 98 26.39 -19.36 -10.16
CA GLU A 98 26.39 -20.29 -9.03
C GLU A 98 25.34 -19.90 -7.98
N PHE A 99 25.24 -18.61 -7.66
CA PHE A 99 24.25 -18.06 -6.76
C PHE A 99 22.82 -18.33 -7.26
N ASP A 100 22.55 -18.02 -8.53
CA ASP A 100 21.24 -18.25 -9.15
C ASP A 100 20.87 -19.74 -9.17
N LYS A 101 21.85 -20.62 -9.38
CA LYS A 101 21.65 -22.08 -9.33
C LYS A 101 21.37 -22.57 -7.91
N PHE A 102 22.08 -22.04 -6.92
CA PHE A 102 21.90 -22.42 -5.51
C PHE A 102 20.54 -21.98 -4.97
N TYR A 103 20.17 -20.72 -5.25
CA TYR A 103 18.94 -20.13 -4.75
C TYR A 103 17.73 -20.32 -5.68
N LYS A 104 17.91 -20.95 -6.84
CA LYS A 104 16.86 -21.16 -7.86
C LYS A 104 16.06 -19.88 -8.14
N VAL A 105 16.75 -18.75 -8.18
CA VAL A 105 16.13 -17.45 -8.40
C VAL A 105 15.54 -17.45 -9.79
N LYS A 106 14.25 -17.11 -9.94
CA LYS A 106 13.67 -16.92 -11.27
C LYS A 106 14.27 -15.64 -11.85
N PRO A 107 14.80 -15.66 -13.09
CA PRO A 107 15.32 -14.45 -13.71
C PRO A 107 14.19 -13.42 -13.83
N ASP A 108 14.36 -12.27 -13.19
CA ASP A 108 13.41 -11.16 -13.30
C ASP A 108 13.71 -10.40 -14.61
N THR A 109 13.06 -10.82 -15.69
CA THR A 109 13.23 -10.22 -17.03
C THR A 109 12.74 -8.76 -17.12
N SER A 110 12.17 -8.20 -16.05
CA SER A 110 11.64 -6.83 -16.03
C SER A 110 12.71 -5.75 -15.83
N LEU A 111 13.86 -6.11 -15.28
CA LEU A 111 14.97 -5.17 -15.06
C LEU A 111 15.97 -5.30 -16.21
N LYS A 112 15.91 -4.36 -17.16
CA LYS A 112 16.98 -4.23 -18.15
C LYS A 112 18.25 -3.77 -17.42
N PRO A 113 19.38 -4.47 -17.58
CA PRO A 113 20.65 -3.98 -17.05
C PRO A 113 21.01 -2.71 -17.81
N THR A 114 20.99 -1.59 -17.12
CA THR A 114 21.57 -0.34 -17.60
C THR A 114 23.09 -0.51 -17.49
N LEU A 115 23.71 -0.99 -18.56
CA LEU A 115 25.15 -0.95 -18.77
C LEU A 115 25.56 0.46 -19.20
#